data_AF-A0A1F3WQQ1-F1
#
_entry.id   AF-A0A1F3WQQ1-F1
#
_cell.length_a   1.000
_cell.length_b   1.000
_cell.length_c   1.000
_cell.angle_alpha   90.00
_cell.angle_beta   90.00
_cell.angle_gamma   90.00
#
_symmetry.space_group_name_H-M   'P 1'
#
loop_
_entity.id
_entity.type
_entity.pdbx_description
1 polymer ?
#
loop_
_entity_poly.entity_id
_entity_poly.type
_entity_poly.pdbx_seq_one_letter_code
_entity_poly.pdbx_strand_id
1 'polypeptide(L)'
;MNRIIIISILLIISSFPVYAEDSSFCDDPDTWEYFESMTKKYPDDVPLQILHALKIGLCVKIGQNSITETEAINLFNDMVDTVAGMRGESEKQEKKEKL
;
A
#
# COMPACT_ATOMS: atom_id res chain seq x y z
N MET A 1 -45.00 20.15 19.24
CA MET A 1 -43.76 19.84 19.98
C MET A 1 -43.10 18.55 19.51
N ASN A 2 -43.81 17.41 19.46
CA ASN A 2 -43.24 16.12 19.01
C ASN A 2 -42.61 16.14 17.61
N ARG A 3 -43.18 16.87 16.64
CA ARG A 3 -42.64 16.94 15.26
C ARG A 3 -41.28 17.65 15.15
N ILE A 4 -41.04 18.68 15.98
CA ILE A 4 -39.77 19.43 15.97
C ILE A 4 -38.66 18.59 16.64
N ILE A 5 -39.02 17.81 17.67
CA ILE A 5 -38.10 16.89 18.35
C ILE A 5 -37.65 15.78 17.39
N ILE A 6 -38.55 15.22 16.59
CA ILE A 6 -38.23 14.17 15.61
C ILE A 6 -37.25 14.69 14.55
N ILE A 7 -37.45 15.91 14.05
CA ILE A 7 -36.55 16.53 13.04
C ILE A 7 -35.17 16.79 13.63
N SER A 8 -35.11 17.25 14.88
CA SER A 8 -33.83 17.51 15.57
C SER A 8 -33.02 16.23 15.80
N ILE A 9 -33.68 15.11 16.11
CA ILE A 9 -33.02 13.80 16.27
C ILE A 9 -32.50 13.27 14.93
N LEU A 10 -33.24 13.46 13.84
CA LEU A 10 -32.84 13.04 12.50
C LEU A 10 -31.58 13.78 11.98
N LEU A 11 -31.44 15.07 12.32
CA LEU A 11 -30.26 15.88 11.96
C LEU A 11 -28.99 15.46 12.71
N ILE A 12 -29.11 14.90 13.91
CA ILE A 12 -27.95 14.43 14.69
C ILE A 12 -27.42 13.10 14.13
N ILE A 13 -28.31 12.24 13.60
CA ILE A 13 -27.94 10.94 13.05
C ILE A 13 -27.26 11.05 11.68
N SER A 14 -27.41 12.16 10.94
CA SER A 14 -26.70 12.35 9.66
C SER A 14 -25.23 12.78 9.82
N SER A 15 -24.75 13.00 11.06
CA SER A 15 -23.38 13.42 11.33
C SER A 15 -22.45 12.28 11.71
N PHE A 16 -22.90 11.01 11.64
CA PHE A 16 -21.98 9.90 11.84
C PHE A 16 -21.06 9.81 10.62
N PRO A 17 -19.74 10.03 10.77
CA PRO A 17 -18.80 9.65 9.73
C PRO A 17 -18.96 8.14 9.52
N VAL A 18 -19.37 7.75 8.32
CA VAL A 18 -19.21 6.38 7.85
C VAL A 18 -17.69 6.20 7.73
N TYR A 19 -17.09 5.57 8.74
CA TYR A 19 -15.75 5.03 8.60
C TYR A 19 -15.86 3.92 7.57
N ALA A 20 -15.39 4.20 6.36
CA ALA A 20 -15.03 3.13 5.45
C ALA A 20 -14.03 2.23 6.20
N GLU A 21 -14.12 0.92 6.00
CA GLU A 21 -13.17 -0.03 6.55
C GLU A 21 -11.84 0.18 5.80
N ASP A 22 -11.12 1.22 6.21
CA ASP A 22 -9.90 1.72 5.61
C ASP A 22 -8.76 0.82 6.09
N SER A 23 -8.52 -0.29 5.38
CA SER A 23 -7.17 -0.84 5.38
C SER A 23 -6.28 0.17 4.65
N SER A 24 -5.63 1.04 5.44
CA SER A 24 -4.71 2.02 4.88
C SER A 24 -3.49 1.26 4.34
N PHE A 25 -2.88 1.77 3.27
CA PHE A 25 -1.68 1.23 2.64
C PHE A 25 -0.54 0.87 3.62
N CYS A 26 -0.50 1.54 4.78
CA CYS A 26 0.50 1.38 5.82
C CYS A 26 0.01 0.65 7.08
N ASP A 27 -1.28 0.71 7.39
CA ASP A 27 -1.84 0.21 8.65
C ASP A 27 -2.57 -1.12 8.50
N ASP A 28 -2.39 -1.82 7.37
CA ASP A 28 -2.85 -3.19 7.18
C ASP A 28 -1.80 -4.19 7.72
N PRO A 29 -2.01 -4.77 8.91
CA PRO A 29 -1.04 -5.67 9.55
C PRO A 29 -0.87 -6.98 8.78
N ASP A 30 -1.91 -7.49 8.13
CA ASP A 30 -1.87 -8.74 7.39
C ASP A 30 -0.98 -8.59 6.15
N THR A 31 -1.10 -7.46 5.44
CA THR A 31 -0.22 -7.18 4.30
C THR A 31 1.22 -6.96 4.72
N TRP A 32 1.45 -6.38 5.91
CA TRP A 32 2.79 -6.17 6.44
C TRP A 32 3.46 -7.50 6.80
N GLU A 33 2.75 -8.36 7.55
CA GLU A 33 3.23 -9.69 7.92
C GLU A 33 3.55 -10.53 6.69
N TYR A 34 2.69 -10.50 5.66
CA TYR A 34 2.96 -11.17 4.40
C TYR A 34 4.27 -10.67 3.76
N PHE A 35 4.46 -9.35 3.66
CA PHE A 35 5.64 -8.76 3.03
C PHE A 35 6.94 -9.05 3.82
N GLU A 36 6.89 -9.00 5.15
CA GLU A 36 8.00 -9.40 6.02
C GLU A 36 8.32 -10.90 5.88
N SER A 37 7.30 -11.76 5.79
CA SER A 37 7.52 -13.20 5.59
C SER A 37 8.21 -13.49 4.26
N MET A 38 7.84 -12.76 3.20
CA MET A 38 8.43 -12.91 1.86
C MET A 38 9.90 -12.46 1.84
N THR A 39 10.21 -11.31 2.43
CA THR A 39 11.59 -10.79 2.47
C THR A 39 12.51 -11.68 3.31
N LYS A 40 12.00 -12.30 4.37
CA LYS A 40 12.74 -13.30 5.16
C LYS A 40 12.96 -14.60 4.40
N LYS A 41 11.97 -15.03 3.60
CA LYS A 41 12.04 -16.27 2.81
C LYS A 41 12.99 -16.13 1.61
N TYR A 42 13.07 -14.93 1.02
CA TYR A 42 13.90 -14.64 -0.15
C TYR A 42 14.85 -13.46 0.12
N PRO A 43 15.85 -13.65 1.01
CA PRO A 43 16.73 -12.55 1.41
C PRO A 43 17.58 -12.01 0.25
N ASP A 44 17.93 -12.87 -0.72
CA ASP A 44 18.75 -12.51 -1.88
C ASP A 44 17.94 -11.97 -3.07
N ASP A 45 16.62 -11.90 -2.95
CA ASP A 45 15.74 -11.32 -3.98
C ASP A 45 15.83 -9.79 -3.93
N VAL A 46 16.85 -9.24 -4.57
CA VAL A 46 17.14 -7.80 -4.59
C VAL A 46 15.90 -6.97 -4.99
N PRO A 47 15.14 -7.31 -6.05
CA PRO A 47 13.92 -6.57 -6.36
C PRO A 47 12.86 -6.58 -5.25
N LEU A 48 12.67 -7.71 -4.56
CA LEU A 48 11.77 -7.78 -3.40
C LEU A 48 12.26 -6.88 -2.26
N GLN A 49 13.56 -6.86 -1.99
CA GLN A 49 14.15 -6.00 -0.95
C GLN A 49 13.98 -4.51 -1.27
N ILE A 50 14.11 -4.12 -2.56
CA ILE A 50 13.86 -2.76 -3.02
C ILE A 50 12.40 -2.36 -2.76
N LEU A 51 11.45 -3.21 -3.13
CA LEU A 51 10.02 -2.94 -2.89
C LEU A 51 9.70 -2.83 -1.41
N HIS A 52 10.29 -3.68 -0.57
CA HIS A 52 10.13 -3.61 0.89
C HIS A 52 10.66 -2.30 1.47
N ALA A 53 11.89 -1.92 1.12
CA ALA A 53 12.47 -0.64 1.55
C ALA A 53 11.64 0.56 1.05
N LEU A 54 11.11 0.49 -0.18
CA LEU A 54 10.22 1.51 -0.72
C LEU A 54 8.94 1.62 0.11
N LYS A 55 8.26 0.50 0.40
CA LYS A 55 7.02 0.53 1.21
C LYS A 55 7.25 1.20 2.56
N ILE A 56 8.34 0.83 3.27
CA ILE A 56 8.74 1.48 4.54
C ILE A 56 8.90 3.00 4.35
N GLY A 57 9.68 3.41 3.35
CA GLY A 57 9.96 4.83 3.10
C GLY A 57 8.70 5.65 2.76
N LEU A 58 7.77 5.06 2.00
CA LEU A 58 6.50 5.69 1.68
C LEU A 58 5.61 5.87 2.90
N CYS A 59 5.55 4.87 3.79
CA CYS A 59 4.80 4.98 5.03
C CYS A 59 5.36 6.04 5.98
N VAL A 60 6.69 6.20 6.04
CA VAL A 60 7.31 7.33 6.76
C VAL A 60 6.90 8.67 6.14
N LYS A 61 6.88 8.78 4.81
CA LYS A 61 6.50 10.01 4.10
C LYS A 61 5.03 10.38 4.29
N ILE A 62 4.13 9.40 4.35
CA ILE A 62 2.70 9.58 4.71
C ILE A 62 2.60 10.10 6.14
N GLY A 63 3.27 9.45 7.10
CA GLY A 63 3.25 9.89 8.51
C GLY A 63 3.79 11.30 8.74
N GLN A 64 4.66 11.78 7.84
CA GLN A 64 5.17 13.16 7.83
C GLN A 64 4.26 14.16 7.10
N ASN A 65 3.12 13.73 6.55
CA ASN A 65 2.26 14.51 5.64
C ASN A 65 3.02 15.11 4.45
N SER A 66 4.11 14.46 4.02
CA SER A 66 4.93 14.92 2.90
C SER A 66 4.42 14.45 1.54
N ILE A 67 3.62 13.38 1.53
CA ILE A 67 2.85 12.85 0.41
C ILE A 67 1.50 12.33 0.94
N THR A 68 0.51 12.24 0.08
CA THR A 68 -0.76 11.57 0.31
C THR A 68 -0.61 10.05 0.17
N GLU A 69 -1.57 9.31 0.72
CA GLU A 69 -1.65 7.86 0.55
C GLU A 69 -1.80 7.46 -0.93
N THR A 70 -2.60 8.20 -1.70
CA THR A 70 -2.75 7.97 -3.14
C THR A 70 -1.43 8.12 -3.90
N GLU A 71 -0.63 9.14 -3.58
CA GLU A 71 0.69 9.32 -4.19
C GLU A 71 1.65 8.17 -3.83
N ALA A 72 1.59 7.66 -2.59
CA ALA A 72 2.37 6.51 -2.17
C ALA A 72 1.98 5.23 -2.92
N ILE A 73 0.68 4.93 -3.01
CA ILE A 73 0.17 3.75 -3.72
C ILE A 73 0.61 3.77 -5.19
N ASN A 74 0.46 4.92 -5.86
CA ASN A 74 0.88 5.06 -7.25
C ASN A 74 2.38 4.83 -7.41
N LEU A 75 3.21 5.45 -6.57
CA LEU A 75 4.66 5.31 -6.63
C LEU A 75 5.12 3.86 -6.34
N PHE A 76 4.44 3.17 -5.42
CA PHE A 76 4.71 1.77 -5.14
C PHE A 76 4.39 0.89 -6.36
N ASN A 77 3.21 1.08 -6.98
CA ASN A 77 2.79 0.32 -8.15
C ASN A 77 3.71 0.56 -9.36
N ASP A 78 4.12 1.81 -9.61
CA ASP A 78 5.09 2.14 -10.66
C ASP A 78 6.42 1.37 -10.47
N MET A 79 6.86 1.22 -9.22
CA MET A 79 8.07 0.44 -8.92
C MET A 79 7.85 -1.07 -9.10
N VAL A 80 6.67 -1.60 -8.75
CA VAL A 80 6.31 -3.00 -9.01
C VAL A 80 6.41 -3.30 -10.50
N ASP A 81 5.84 -2.44 -11.34
CA ASP A 81 5.89 -2.58 -12.80
C ASP A 81 7.32 -2.50 -13.33
N THR A 82 8.11 -1.57 -12.79
CA THR A 82 9.54 -1.41 -13.14
C THR A 82 10.33 -2.68 -12.82
N VAL A 83 10.17 -3.21 -11.60
CA VAL A 83 10.84 -4.43 -11.14
C VAL A 83 10.40 -5.66 -11.93
N ALA A 84 9.12 -5.78 -12.26
CA ALA A 84 8.60 -6.87 -13.09
C ALA A 84 9.24 -6.85 -14.49
N GLY A 85 9.41 -5.66 -15.07
CA GLY A 85 10.16 -5.46 -16.31
C GLY A 85 11.61 -5.96 -16.23
N MET A 86 12.32 -5.58 -15.15
CA MET A 86 13.71 -6.01 -14.94
C MET A 86 13.87 -7.53 -14.87
N ARG A 87 12.93 -8.22 -14.18
CA ARG A 87 12.94 -9.70 -14.09
C ARG A 87 12.75 -10.35 -15.45
N GLY A 88 11.79 -9.87 -16.24
CA GLY A 88 11.53 -10.40 -17.58
C GLY A 88 12.69 -10.22 -18.57
N GLU A 89 13.49 -9.17 -18.42
CA GLU A 89 14.70 -8.95 -19.23
C GLU A 89 15.88 -9.81 -18.78
N SER A 90 16.09 -9.94 -17.45
CA SER A 90 17.16 -10.75 -16.86
C SER A 90 17.01 -12.23 -17.24
N GLU A 91 15.79 -12.77 -17.21
CA GLU A 91 15.50 -14.15 -17.62
C GLU A 91 15.78 -14.40 -19.12
N LYS A 92 15.57 -13.39 -19.97
CA LYS A 92 15.87 -13.50 -21.41
C LYS A 92 17.36 -13.46 -21.69
N GLN A 93 18.14 -12.69 -20.92
CA GLN A 93 19.59 -12.63 -21.05
C GLN A 93 20.26 -13.91 -20.55
N GLU A 94 19.85 -14.45 -19.40
CA GLU A 94 20.38 -15.74 -18.91
C GLU A 94 20.16 -16.89 -19.88
N LYS A 95 19.01 -16.93 -20.57
CA LYS A 95 18.74 -17.96 -21.60
C LYS A 95 19.61 -17.82 -22.84
N LYS A 96 20.07 -16.61 -23.17
CA LYS A 96 20.97 -16.38 -24.32
C LYS A 96 22.43 -16.71 -24.00
N GLU A 97 22.87 -16.53 -22.75
CA GLU A 97 24.24 -16.89 -22.33
C GLU A 97 24.44 -18.40 -22.11
N LYS A 98 23.36 -19.15 -21.86
CA LYS A 98 23.40 -20.61 -21.67
C LYS A 98 23.21 -21.42 -22.97
N LEU A 99 23.07 -20.76 -24.12
CA LEU A 99 22.89 -21.38 -25.45
C LEU A 99 24.16 -21.21 -26.31
#